data_AF-A0A9P9WW67-F1
#
_entry.id   AF-A0A9P9WW67-F1
#
_cell.length_a   1.000
_cell.length_b   1.000
_cell.length_c   1.000
_cell.angle_alpha   90.00
_cell.angle_beta   90.00
_cell.angle_gamma   90.00
#
_symmetry.space_group_name_H-M   'P 1'
#
loop_
_entity.id
_entity.type
_entity.pdbx_description
1 polymer ?
#
loop_
_entity_poly.entity_id
_entity_poly.type
_entity_poly.pdbx_seq_one_letter_code
_entity_poly.pdbx_strand_id
1 'polypeptide(L)'
;MILKTKTTLNELLSELKNRLPSRWISEVPIPRRRLVWVEGRKDINVSLGMYKAAYALGITLVIIDNPGHWLEDNAGAYAYLREAFIPVRIAADEGFVERILSAVRAYDKPIDGVMTVSDARLQGVAEVCDILGLPTPPASAYAIAGDKAKTRMLEPDTSGAYAFESVAALEKQLGPGGLLDGLQYPVIVKPCIGWGSECISKVSNDKELVVAAQKASNRHANSPQRRADFLIERYVDGPEVDINFALQDGKVVFYEVADDYPSRGDFPDASAVDNFQETANLLPCGLPESELALVRDHVHQSILRMGFVNGTFHCEARIENSSMAFELKDRRLGDLYSTEKQNAPPKVYLHEINARPAGYLESVATNLTWGVDYYALQLVFSLGDMSRYSSLSEPFRNGPQWYLALLLVPEEGVGVMKTPDTVKDLMERHDDLREAIVDYNTAIKGGDRLFGPSASELSYLAYISVVSKKSRKECLRLANKTLEEFRYELE
;
A
#
# COMPACT_ATOMS: atom_id res chain seq x y z
N MET A 1 40.23 -17.33 20.54
CA MET A 1 39.73 -17.29 19.14
C MET A 1 38.64 -18.34 18.86
N ILE A 2 38.78 -19.59 19.33
CA ILE A 2 37.79 -20.69 19.14
C ILE A 2 36.46 -20.49 19.92
N LEU A 3 36.49 -19.86 21.10
CA LEU A 3 35.26 -19.58 21.86
C LEU A 3 34.41 -18.47 21.22
N LYS A 4 35.05 -17.39 20.71
CA LYS A 4 34.35 -16.32 19.96
C LYS A 4 33.68 -16.86 18.69
N THR A 5 34.34 -17.77 17.96
CA THR A 5 33.77 -18.38 16.75
C THR A 5 32.61 -19.33 17.03
N LYS A 6 32.62 -20.06 18.17
CA LYS A 6 31.46 -20.86 18.60
C LYS A 6 30.25 -19.99 18.97
N THR A 7 30.47 -18.87 19.66
CA THR A 7 29.40 -17.91 19.99
C THR A 7 28.79 -17.32 18.71
N THR A 8 29.62 -16.84 17.77
CA THR A 8 29.15 -16.29 16.49
C THR A 8 28.41 -17.32 15.63
N LEU A 9 28.86 -18.59 15.61
CA LEU A 9 28.15 -19.65 14.89
C LEU A 9 26.78 -19.95 15.51
N ASN A 10 26.69 -19.97 16.83
CA ASN A 10 25.41 -20.18 17.52
C ASN A 10 24.43 -19.03 17.28
N GLU A 11 24.91 -17.79 17.28
CA GLU A 11 24.13 -16.60 16.93
C GLU A 11 23.62 -16.69 15.48
N LEU A 12 24.49 -17.03 14.53
CA LEU A 12 24.10 -17.22 13.13
C LEU A 12 23.06 -18.36 12.96
N LEU A 13 23.24 -19.48 13.65
CA LEU A 13 22.27 -20.58 13.62
C LEU A 13 20.93 -20.19 14.24
N SER A 14 20.94 -19.35 15.28
CA SER A 14 19.72 -18.80 15.87
C SER A 14 18.99 -17.88 14.90
N GLU A 15 19.71 -16.96 14.24
CA GLU A 15 19.16 -16.08 13.21
C GLU A 15 18.62 -16.88 12.02
N LEU A 16 19.35 -17.89 11.55
CA LEU A 16 18.90 -18.76 10.46
C LEU A 16 17.62 -19.51 10.83
N LYS A 17 17.54 -20.07 12.04
CA LYS A 17 16.32 -20.73 12.54
C LYS A 17 15.15 -19.78 12.67
N ASN A 18 15.40 -18.53 13.07
CA ASN A 18 14.37 -17.51 13.18
C ASN A 18 13.78 -17.15 11.80
N ARG A 19 14.63 -17.07 10.77
CA ARG A 19 14.27 -16.57 9.44
C ARG A 19 13.76 -17.63 8.47
N LEU A 20 14.01 -18.91 8.74
CA LEU A 20 13.53 -19.99 7.87
C LEU A 20 12.11 -20.43 8.27
N PRO A 21 11.19 -20.56 7.30
CA PRO A 21 9.88 -21.13 7.57
C PRO A 21 10.02 -22.58 8.05
N SER A 22 8.99 -23.10 8.70
CA SER A 22 8.95 -24.48 9.19
C SER A 22 9.16 -25.49 8.05
N ARG A 23 8.63 -25.17 6.87
CA ARG A 23 8.75 -25.94 5.62
C ARG A 23 9.48 -25.16 4.53
N TRP A 24 10.81 -25.14 4.61
CA TRP A 24 11.68 -24.48 3.62
C TRP A 24 12.31 -25.44 2.60
N ILE A 25 12.08 -26.75 2.76
CA ILE A 25 12.48 -27.80 1.80
C ILE A 25 11.20 -28.35 1.16
N SER A 26 11.14 -28.34 -0.17
CA SER A 26 10.05 -28.98 -0.91
C SER A 26 10.30 -30.48 -1.02
N GLU A 27 9.29 -31.29 -0.73
CA GLU A 27 9.34 -32.76 -0.91
C GLU A 27 9.27 -33.15 -2.39
N VAL A 28 8.79 -32.25 -3.24
CA VAL A 28 8.69 -32.43 -4.69
C VAL A 28 9.54 -31.39 -5.44
N PRO A 29 10.10 -31.72 -6.61
CA PRO A 29 10.78 -30.72 -7.44
C PRO A 29 9.87 -29.55 -7.77
N ILE A 30 10.37 -28.32 -7.63
CA ILE A 30 9.63 -27.11 -8.00
C ILE A 30 9.78 -26.91 -9.51
N PRO A 31 8.69 -27.06 -10.30
CA PRO A 31 8.78 -26.84 -11.73
C PRO A 31 8.93 -25.35 -12.04
N ARG A 32 9.68 -25.05 -13.10
CA ARG A 32 9.72 -23.69 -13.64
C ARG A 32 8.38 -23.38 -14.29
N ARG A 33 7.67 -22.38 -13.76
CA ARG A 33 6.36 -21.92 -14.26
C ARG A 33 6.47 -20.55 -14.90
N ARG A 34 5.53 -20.22 -15.78
CA ARG A 34 5.50 -18.95 -16.51
C ARG A 34 4.29 -18.12 -16.13
N LEU A 35 4.56 -16.90 -15.70
CA LEU A 35 3.57 -15.95 -15.22
C LEU A 35 3.59 -14.73 -16.13
N VAL A 36 2.43 -14.36 -16.65
CA VAL A 36 2.24 -13.07 -17.31
C VAL A 36 2.01 -12.02 -16.24
N TRP A 37 2.76 -10.92 -16.32
CA TRP A 37 2.54 -9.76 -15.47
C TRP A 37 2.12 -8.57 -16.35
N VAL A 38 0.88 -8.11 -16.15
CA VAL A 38 0.33 -6.91 -16.78
C VAL A 38 0.67 -5.69 -15.93
N GLU A 39 1.32 -4.69 -16.53
CA GLU A 39 1.91 -3.51 -15.88
C GLU A 39 3.19 -3.84 -15.08
N GLY A 40 4.33 -3.83 -15.77
CA GLY A 40 5.67 -4.16 -15.26
C GLY A 40 6.31 -3.10 -14.35
N ARG A 41 5.50 -2.24 -13.72
CA ARG A 41 5.88 -1.14 -12.83
C ARG A 41 6.68 -0.02 -13.50
N LYS A 42 6.51 1.20 -12.98
CA LYS A 42 7.04 2.44 -13.57
C LYS A 42 8.56 2.45 -13.76
N ASP A 43 9.30 1.90 -12.81
CA ASP A 43 10.76 1.88 -12.81
C ASP A 43 11.33 0.76 -11.94
N ILE A 44 12.65 0.55 -12.04
CA ILE A 44 13.39 -0.51 -11.35
C ILE A 44 13.58 -0.26 -9.85
N ASN A 45 13.69 1.00 -9.41
CA ASN A 45 14.07 1.34 -8.04
C ASN A 45 12.99 0.89 -7.04
N VAL A 46 11.72 0.95 -7.46
CA VAL A 46 10.56 0.52 -6.66
C VAL A 46 9.92 -0.77 -7.16
N SER A 47 10.70 -1.64 -7.81
CA SER A 47 10.19 -2.94 -8.30
C SER A 47 11.21 -4.08 -8.33
N LEU A 48 12.51 -3.81 -8.18
CA LEU A 48 13.57 -4.83 -8.28
C LEU A 48 13.35 -6.03 -7.35
N GLY A 49 12.87 -5.79 -6.12
CA GLY A 49 12.55 -6.86 -5.17
C GLY A 49 11.56 -7.87 -5.73
N MET A 50 10.52 -7.39 -6.45
CA MET A 50 9.48 -8.24 -7.04
C MET A 50 10.05 -9.15 -8.13
N TYR A 51 10.91 -8.62 -9.01
CA TYR A 51 11.56 -9.40 -10.05
C TYR A 51 12.55 -10.43 -9.50
N LYS A 52 13.31 -10.06 -8.46
CA LYS A 52 14.21 -10.99 -7.75
C LYS A 52 13.43 -12.11 -7.08
N ALA A 53 12.28 -11.81 -6.47
CA ALA A 53 11.40 -12.81 -5.89
C ALA A 53 10.93 -13.83 -6.94
N ALA A 54 10.46 -13.37 -8.10
CA ALA A 54 10.06 -14.26 -9.20
C ALA A 54 11.21 -15.19 -9.62
N TYR A 55 12.42 -14.66 -9.81
CA TYR A 55 13.60 -15.46 -10.14
C TYR A 55 13.92 -16.50 -9.06
N ALA A 56 13.94 -16.09 -7.78
CA ALA A 56 14.22 -16.98 -6.65
C ALA A 56 13.19 -18.11 -6.51
N LEU A 57 11.94 -17.87 -6.92
CA LEU A 57 10.85 -18.84 -6.90
C LEU A 57 10.80 -19.72 -8.16
N GLY A 58 11.76 -19.59 -9.08
CA GLY A 58 11.77 -20.33 -10.34
C GLY A 58 10.64 -19.93 -11.28
N ILE A 59 10.17 -18.69 -11.20
CA ILE A 59 9.09 -18.16 -12.03
C ILE A 59 9.72 -17.41 -13.21
N THR A 60 9.21 -17.70 -14.41
CA THR A 60 9.56 -17.00 -15.65
C THR A 60 8.53 -15.94 -15.91
N LEU A 61 8.95 -14.69 -16.03
CA LEU A 61 8.05 -13.58 -16.27
C LEU A 61 7.92 -13.29 -17.77
N VAL A 62 6.68 -13.09 -18.21
CA VAL A 62 6.35 -12.44 -19.48
C VAL A 62 5.64 -11.13 -19.15
N ILE A 63 6.19 -10.02 -19.60
CA ILE A 63 5.66 -8.70 -19.25
C ILE A 63 4.76 -8.21 -20.39
N ILE A 64 3.55 -7.77 -20.04
CA ILE A 64 2.65 -7.06 -20.96
C ILE A 64 2.53 -5.63 -20.45
N ASP A 65 3.02 -4.68 -21.24
CA ASP A 65 2.95 -3.25 -20.92
C ASP A 65 2.90 -2.41 -22.19
N ASN A 66 2.67 -1.10 -22.03
CA ASN A 66 2.63 -0.14 -23.11
C ASN A 66 3.95 -0.14 -23.91
N PRO A 67 3.88 0.08 -25.24
CA PRO A 67 5.08 0.37 -26.03
C PRO A 67 5.85 1.57 -25.44
N GLY A 68 7.17 1.48 -25.45
CA GLY A 68 8.10 2.45 -24.87
C GLY A 68 8.47 2.17 -23.40
N HIS A 69 7.96 1.10 -22.80
CA HIS A 69 8.29 0.73 -21.42
C HIS A 69 9.78 0.35 -21.26
N TRP A 70 10.38 0.63 -20.10
CA TRP A 70 11.82 0.41 -19.85
C TRP A 70 12.27 -1.07 -19.92
N LEU A 71 11.33 -2.01 -19.87
CA LEU A 71 11.56 -3.45 -20.08
C LEU A 71 11.41 -3.92 -21.53
N GLU A 72 11.01 -3.06 -22.46
CA GLU A 72 10.80 -3.46 -23.86
C GLU A 72 12.10 -3.86 -24.56
N ASP A 73 13.19 -3.14 -24.31
CA ASP A 73 14.48 -3.40 -24.95
C ASP A 73 15.10 -4.74 -24.54
N ASN A 74 15.25 -5.65 -25.50
CA ASN A 74 15.87 -6.96 -25.31
C ASN A 74 17.40 -6.90 -25.08
N ALA A 75 18.04 -5.80 -25.45
CA ALA A 75 19.45 -5.54 -25.16
C ALA A 75 19.63 -4.65 -23.92
N GLY A 76 18.54 -4.23 -23.28
CA GLY A 76 18.56 -3.36 -22.12
C GLY A 76 19.18 -4.04 -20.90
N ALA A 77 19.72 -3.22 -19.98
CA ALA A 77 20.42 -3.70 -18.79
C ALA A 77 19.57 -4.63 -17.90
N TYR A 78 18.24 -4.56 -18.00
CA TYR A 78 17.29 -5.32 -17.21
C TYR A 78 16.51 -6.38 -18.00
N ALA A 79 16.87 -6.63 -19.27
CA ALA A 79 16.20 -7.62 -20.10
C ALA A 79 16.20 -9.03 -19.47
N TYR A 80 17.21 -9.36 -18.67
CA TYR A 80 17.34 -10.64 -17.97
C TYR A 80 16.25 -10.90 -16.91
N LEU A 81 15.49 -9.88 -16.49
CA LEU A 81 14.43 -10.02 -15.49
C LEU A 81 13.16 -10.68 -16.04
N ARG A 82 13.04 -10.78 -17.36
CA ARG A 82 11.87 -11.31 -18.05
C ARG A 82 12.29 -12.13 -19.25
N GLU A 83 11.47 -13.09 -19.63
CA GLU A 83 11.72 -13.86 -20.85
C GLU A 83 11.27 -13.10 -22.10
N ALA A 84 10.11 -12.47 -22.02
CA ALA A 84 9.53 -11.73 -23.14
C ALA A 84 8.82 -10.48 -22.65
N PHE A 85 8.80 -9.47 -23.52
CA PHE A 85 7.98 -8.28 -23.40
C PHE A 85 7.02 -8.24 -24.58
N ILE A 86 5.73 -8.08 -24.31
CA ILE A 86 4.69 -7.98 -25.33
C ILE A 86 4.13 -6.56 -25.29
N PRO A 87 4.45 -5.69 -26.27
CA PRO A 87 4.01 -4.31 -26.29
C PRO A 87 2.51 -4.23 -26.61
N VAL A 88 1.70 -3.88 -25.62
CA VAL A 88 0.24 -3.77 -25.71
C VAL A 88 -0.22 -2.56 -24.93
N ARG A 89 -1.17 -1.79 -25.48
CA ARG A 89 -1.82 -0.73 -24.70
C ARG A 89 -2.58 -1.35 -23.52
N ILE A 90 -2.12 -1.09 -22.30
CA ILE A 90 -2.71 -1.64 -21.06
C ILE A 90 -3.67 -0.65 -20.36
N ALA A 91 -4.19 0.35 -21.06
CA ALA A 91 -5.24 1.21 -20.51
C ALA A 91 -6.46 0.37 -20.11
N ALA A 92 -7.00 0.57 -18.91
CA ALA A 92 -8.10 -0.23 -18.38
C ALA A 92 -9.48 0.25 -18.88
N ASP A 93 -9.63 0.37 -20.20
CA ASP A 93 -10.86 0.73 -20.91
C ASP A 93 -11.66 -0.51 -21.36
N GLU A 94 -12.80 -0.32 -22.02
CA GLU A 94 -13.69 -1.39 -22.50
C GLU A 94 -12.96 -2.49 -23.33
N GLY A 95 -11.88 -2.14 -24.03
CA GLY A 95 -11.11 -3.10 -24.82
C GLY A 95 -9.95 -3.77 -24.07
N PHE A 96 -9.74 -3.49 -22.79
CA PHE A 96 -8.59 -3.99 -22.03
C PHE A 96 -8.52 -5.52 -22.01
N VAL A 97 -9.60 -6.18 -21.62
CA VAL A 97 -9.67 -7.65 -21.46
C VAL A 97 -9.31 -8.35 -22.77
N GLU A 98 -9.93 -7.94 -23.89
CA GLU A 98 -9.67 -8.53 -25.21
C GLU A 98 -8.22 -8.33 -25.67
N ARG A 99 -7.62 -7.17 -25.39
CA ARG A 99 -6.20 -6.91 -25.73
C ARG A 99 -5.26 -7.83 -24.97
N ILE A 100 -5.45 -7.95 -23.65
CA ILE A 100 -4.61 -8.83 -22.82
C ILE A 100 -4.84 -10.29 -23.21
N LEU A 101 -6.09 -10.72 -23.38
CA LEU A 101 -6.43 -12.09 -23.79
C LEU A 101 -5.79 -12.46 -25.14
N SER A 102 -5.86 -11.55 -26.12
CA SER A 102 -5.22 -11.75 -27.43
C SER A 102 -3.71 -11.88 -27.31
N ALA A 103 -3.07 -11.05 -26.49
CA ALA A 103 -1.63 -11.09 -26.25
C ALA A 103 -1.18 -12.39 -25.57
N VAL A 104 -1.93 -12.84 -24.55
CA VAL A 104 -1.65 -14.11 -23.86
C VAL A 104 -1.84 -15.30 -24.79
N ARG A 105 -2.90 -15.34 -25.60
CA ARG A 105 -3.17 -16.43 -26.56
C ARG A 105 -2.18 -16.47 -27.74
N ALA A 106 -1.63 -15.33 -28.12
CA ALA A 106 -0.64 -15.24 -29.20
C ALA A 106 0.77 -15.68 -28.75
N TYR A 107 1.01 -15.81 -27.44
CA TYR A 107 2.29 -16.27 -26.93
C TYR A 107 2.48 -17.77 -27.17
N ASP A 108 3.64 -18.15 -27.70
CA ASP A 108 3.91 -19.49 -28.25
C ASP A 108 4.23 -20.57 -27.20
N LYS A 109 4.35 -20.18 -25.92
CA LYS A 109 4.65 -21.08 -24.80
C LYS A 109 3.50 -21.11 -23.79
N PRO A 110 3.37 -22.20 -23.01
CA PRO A 110 2.38 -22.28 -21.95
C PRO A 110 2.52 -21.15 -20.92
N ILE A 111 1.38 -20.56 -20.56
CA ILE A 111 1.21 -19.58 -19.49
C ILE A 111 0.46 -20.26 -18.34
N ASP A 112 1.04 -20.22 -17.14
CA ASP A 112 0.52 -20.88 -15.94
C ASP A 112 -0.28 -19.92 -15.04
N GLY A 113 -0.26 -18.62 -15.35
CA GLY A 113 -0.99 -17.59 -14.61
C GLY A 113 -0.87 -16.21 -15.25
N VAL A 114 -1.78 -15.31 -14.87
CA VAL A 114 -1.74 -13.88 -15.22
C VAL A 114 -1.94 -13.08 -13.95
N MET A 115 -1.15 -12.03 -13.75
CA MET A 115 -1.26 -11.17 -12.58
C MET A 115 -1.11 -9.69 -12.92
N THR A 116 -1.57 -8.86 -12.00
CA THR A 116 -1.20 -7.45 -11.89
C THR A 116 -1.23 -7.05 -10.41
N VAL A 117 -0.58 -5.93 -10.09
CA VAL A 117 -0.64 -5.27 -8.77
C VAL A 117 -1.16 -3.84 -8.91
N SER A 118 -1.96 -3.60 -9.95
CA SER A 118 -2.52 -2.30 -10.33
C SER A 118 -4.01 -2.31 -10.08
N ASP A 119 -4.50 -1.48 -9.16
CA ASP A 119 -5.92 -1.47 -8.76
C ASP A 119 -6.86 -1.31 -9.95
N ALA A 120 -6.52 -0.41 -10.87
CA ALA A 120 -7.30 -0.15 -12.08
C ALA A 120 -7.43 -1.37 -13.01
N ARG A 121 -6.55 -2.37 -12.89
CA ARG A 121 -6.46 -3.53 -13.78
C ARG A 121 -6.81 -4.85 -13.11
N LEU A 122 -6.92 -4.90 -11.78
CA LEU A 122 -7.20 -6.13 -11.04
C LEU A 122 -8.47 -6.82 -11.55
N GLN A 123 -9.57 -6.09 -11.70
CA GLN A 123 -10.83 -6.65 -12.22
C GLN A 123 -10.64 -7.24 -13.62
N GLY A 124 -10.08 -6.48 -14.56
CA GLY A 124 -9.93 -6.95 -15.95
C GLY A 124 -8.95 -8.12 -16.07
N VAL A 125 -7.90 -8.17 -15.24
CA VAL A 125 -6.98 -9.32 -15.20
C VAL A 125 -7.67 -10.56 -14.62
N ALA A 126 -8.53 -10.39 -13.61
CA ALA A 126 -9.34 -11.50 -13.11
C ALA A 126 -10.30 -12.03 -14.20
N GLU A 127 -10.93 -11.16 -14.99
CA GLU A 127 -11.77 -11.58 -16.13
C GLU A 127 -10.94 -12.38 -17.17
N VAL A 128 -9.71 -11.95 -17.46
CA VAL A 128 -8.79 -12.72 -18.32
C VAL A 128 -8.48 -14.09 -17.74
N CYS A 129 -8.17 -14.17 -16.44
CA CYS A 129 -7.91 -15.44 -15.77
C CYS A 129 -9.14 -16.37 -15.81
N ASP A 130 -10.33 -15.85 -15.55
CA ASP A 130 -11.60 -16.60 -15.61
C ASP A 130 -11.82 -17.20 -17.01
N ILE A 131 -11.61 -16.41 -18.07
CA ILE A 131 -11.73 -16.87 -19.47
C ILE A 131 -10.70 -17.95 -19.82
N LEU A 132 -9.49 -17.86 -19.26
CA LEU A 132 -8.40 -18.80 -19.51
C LEU A 132 -8.40 -20.02 -18.57
N GLY A 133 -9.27 -20.04 -17.56
CA GLY A 133 -9.28 -21.08 -16.52
C GLY A 133 -8.04 -21.04 -15.62
N LEU A 134 -7.46 -19.86 -15.42
CA LEU A 134 -6.27 -19.64 -14.58
C LEU A 134 -6.66 -19.25 -13.14
N PRO A 135 -5.78 -19.51 -12.14
CA PRO A 135 -6.09 -19.18 -10.75
C PRO A 135 -6.34 -17.69 -10.53
N THR A 136 -7.52 -17.35 -9.99
CA THR A 136 -7.87 -16.00 -9.55
C THR A 136 -9.10 -16.01 -8.65
N PRO A 137 -9.30 -15.01 -7.77
CA PRO A 137 -10.60 -14.70 -7.20
C PRO A 137 -11.58 -14.16 -8.25
N PRO A 138 -12.91 -14.22 -7.98
CA PRO A 138 -13.90 -13.73 -8.93
C PRO A 138 -13.71 -12.25 -9.28
N ALA A 139 -13.82 -11.89 -10.56
CA ALA A 139 -13.74 -10.49 -11.01
C ALA A 139 -14.72 -9.56 -10.28
N SER A 140 -15.89 -10.05 -9.88
CA SER A 140 -16.87 -9.29 -9.10
C SER A 140 -16.34 -8.86 -7.72
N ALA A 141 -15.47 -9.67 -7.09
CA ALA A 141 -14.87 -9.32 -5.80
C ALA A 141 -13.89 -8.16 -5.96
N TYR A 142 -13.06 -8.19 -7.02
CA TYR A 142 -12.17 -7.08 -7.38
C TYR A 142 -12.94 -5.80 -7.74
N ALA A 143 -14.08 -5.93 -8.43
CA ALA A 143 -14.94 -4.79 -8.79
C ALA A 143 -15.59 -4.11 -7.57
N ILE A 144 -15.71 -4.83 -6.45
CA ILE A 144 -16.20 -4.30 -5.17
C ILE A 144 -15.05 -3.65 -4.40
N ALA A 145 -13.93 -4.35 -4.24
CA ALA A 145 -12.76 -3.83 -3.54
C ALA A 145 -12.22 -2.53 -4.17
N GLY A 146 -12.14 -2.48 -5.51
CA GLY A 146 -11.70 -1.29 -6.25
C GLY A 146 -12.66 -0.10 -6.24
N ASP A 147 -13.85 -0.24 -5.62
CA ASP A 147 -14.87 0.81 -5.54
C ASP A 147 -15.25 1.06 -4.07
N LYS A 148 -14.79 2.20 -3.54
CA LYS A 148 -14.97 2.61 -2.14
C LYS A 148 -16.45 2.68 -1.74
N ALA A 149 -17.33 3.10 -2.64
CA ALA A 149 -18.77 3.14 -2.36
C ALA A 149 -19.36 1.73 -2.27
N LYS A 150 -19.01 0.82 -3.18
CA LYS A 150 -19.45 -0.58 -3.09
C LYS A 150 -18.90 -1.28 -1.86
N THR A 151 -17.63 -1.04 -1.53
CA THR A 151 -16.99 -1.53 -0.30
C THR A 151 -17.79 -1.08 0.91
N ARG A 152 -18.07 0.23 1.05
CA ARG A 152 -18.89 0.74 2.15
C ARG A 152 -20.27 0.10 2.21
N MET A 153 -20.95 -0.09 1.08
CA MET A 153 -22.29 -0.69 1.04
C MET A 153 -22.33 -2.18 1.43
N LEU A 154 -21.18 -2.86 1.52
CA LEU A 154 -21.08 -4.21 2.09
C LEU A 154 -20.77 -4.23 3.59
N GLU A 155 -20.42 -3.09 4.18
CA GLU A 155 -20.13 -3.02 5.60
C GLU A 155 -21.42 -3.04 6.43
N PRO A 156 -21.44 -3.69 7.60
CA PRO A 156 -22.63 -3.73 8.46
C PRO A 156 -23.13 -2.35 8.90
N ASP A 157 -22.21 -1.37 8.98
CA ASP A 157 -22.52 0.01 9.29
C ASP A 157 -22.21 0.92 8.10
N THR A 158 -23.28 1.38 7.46
CA THR A 158 -23.26 2.36 6.38
C THR A 158 -23.71 3.75 6.83
N SER A 159 -23.90 3.96 8.14
CA SER A 159 -24.42 5.21 8.66
C SER A 159 -23.48 6.38 8.36
N GLY A 160 -24.07 7.49 7.90
CA GLY A 160 -23.30 8.68 7.53
C GLY A 160 -22.47 8.53 6.24
N ALA A 161 -22.72 7.49 5.44
CA ALA A 161 -22.10 7.32 4.13
C ALA A 161 -23.11 7.51 2.98
N TYR A 162 -22.76 8.33 1.99
CA TYR A 162 -23.62 8.69 0.88
C TYR A 162 -22.83 8.74 -0.42
N ALA A 163 -23.26 7.99 -1.44
CA ALA A 163 -22.66 8.03 -2.77
C ALA A 163 -23.51 8.87 -3.72
N PHE A 164 -22.85 9.67 -4.56
CA PHE A 164 -23.50 10.52 -5.56
C PHE A 164 -22.85 10.32 -6.92
N GLU A 165 -23.67 10.23 -7.97
CA GLU A 165 -23.19 10.07 -9.35
C GLU A 165 -22.64 11.37 -9.95
N SER A 166 -23.00 12.53 -9.38
CA SER A 166 -22.56 13.84 -9.86
C SER A 166 -22.76 14.94 -8.81
N VAL A 167 -22.06 16.07 -8.99
CA VAL A 167 -22.23 17.28 -8.16
C VAL A 167 -23.67 17.80 -8.21
N ALA A 168 -24.31 17.78 -9.38
CA ALA A 168 -25.70 18.20 -9.54
C ALA A 168 -26.69 17.30 -8.77
N ALA A 169 -26.38 16.01 -8.60
CA ALA A 169 -27.18 15.11 -7.77
C ALA A 169 -27.03 15.43 -6.28
N LEU A 170 -25.80 15.74 -5.84
CA LEU A 170 -25.52 16.21 -4.48
C LEU A 170 -26.28 17.50 -4.16
N GLU A 171 -26.18 18.52 -5.02
CA GLU A 171 -26.81 19.83 -4.77
C GLU A 171 -28.33 19.74 -4.58
N LYS A 172 -29.00 18.79 -5.26
CA LYS A 172 -30.43 18.52 -5.08
C LYS A 172 -30.79 17.93 -3.73
N GLN A 173 -29.83 17.32 -3.04
CA GLN A 173 -30.01 16.70 -1.73
C GLN A 173 -29.51 17.59 -0.58
N LEU A 174 -28.93 18.77 -0.88
CA LEU A 174 -28.54 19.76 0.10
C LEU A 174 -29.73 20.65 0.50
N GLY A 175 -29.78 21.02 1.78
CA GLY A 175 -30.81 21.89 2.34
C GLY A 175 -32.00 21.16 2.97
N PRO A 176 -32.98 21.93 3.51
CA PRO A 176 -34.07 21.38 4.29
C PRO A 176 -34.89 20.33 3.54
N GLY A 177 -35.08 19.15 4.14
CA GLY A 177 -35.82 18.03 3.56
C GLY A 177 -35.08 17.20 2.51
N GLY A 178 -33.81 17.52 2.22
CA GLY A 178 -32.94 16.68 1.39
C GLY A 178 -32.33 15.50 2.16
N LEU A 179 -31.71 14.55 1.44
CA LEU A 179 -31.05 13.39 2.06
C LEU A 179 -29.94 13.78 3.05
N LEU A 180 -29.30 14.94 2.84
CA LEU A 180 -28.21 15.43 3.68
C LEU A 180 -28.67 16.49 4.70
N ASP A 181 -29.98 16.64 4.91
CA ASP A 181 -30.51 17.54 5.93
C ASP A 181 -30.04 17.10 7.32
N GLY A 182 -29.38 18.01 8.05
CA GLY A 182 -28.76 17.70 9.34
C GLY A 182 -27.46 16.89 9.29
N LEU A 183 -26.77 16.84 8.13
CA LEU A 183 -25.43 16.23 8.02
C LEU A 183 -24.49 16.77 9.11
N GLN A 184 -23.82 15.86 9.81
CA GLN A 184 -22.87 16.20 10.87
C GLN A 184 -21.46 16.33 10.29
N TYR A 185 -20.87 17.52 10.44
CA TYR A 185 -19.52 17.83 10.02
C TYR A 185 -18.50 17.60 11.16
N PRO A 186 -17.22 17.34 10.87
CA PRO A 186 -16.64 17.25 9.52
C PRO A 186 -16.95 15.92 8.81
N VAL A 187 -16.96 15.97 7.47
CA VAL A 187 -17.10 14.80 6.59
C VAL A 187 -15.90 14.70 5.65
N ILE A 188 -15.63 13.50 5.16
CA ILE A 188 -14.68 13.20 4.09
C ILE A 188 -15.43 13.09 2.77
N VAL A 189 -14.90 13.72 1.73
CA VAL A 189 -15.32 13.53 0.34
C VAL A 189 -14.17 12.88 -0.42
N LYS A 190 -14.44 11.77 -1.12
CA LYS A 190 -13.44 11.06 -1.93
C LYS A 190 -14.06 10.45 -3.19
N PRO A 191 -13.31 10.31 -4.30
CA PRO A 191 -13.77 9.56 -5.47
C PRO A 191 -14.13 8.11 -5.11
N CYS A 192 -15.12 7.52 -5.79
CA CYS A 192 -15.46 6.11 -5.58
C CYS A 192 -14.34 5.17 -6.04
N ILE A 193 -13.64 5.53 -7.12
CA ILE A 193 -12.45 4.83 -7.63
C ILE A 193 -11.24 5.76 -7.55
N GLY A 194 -10.06 5.26 -7.22
CA GLY A 194 -8.85 6.07 -7.11
C GLY A 194 -7.84 5.50 -6.12
N TRP A 195 -6.62 6.02 -6.16
CA TRP A 195 -5.46 5.56 -5.39
C TRP A 195 -4.62 6.73 -4.90
N GLY A 196 -3.67 6.47 -3.99
CA GLY A 196 -2.69 7.44 -3.50
C GLY A 196 -3.29 8.61 -2.70
N SER A 197 -4.46 8.40 -2.11
CA SER A 197 -5.19 9.40 -1.32
C SER A 197 -5.46 10.72 -2.04
N GLU A 198 -5.52 10.68 -3.37
CA GLU A 198 -5.75 11.85 -4.21
C GLU A 198 -7.21 12.27 -4.21
N CYS A 199 -7.44 13.59 -4.25
CA CYS A 199 -8.78 14.18 -4.24
C CYS A 199 -9.66 13.79 -3.04
N ILE A 200 -9.04 13.38 -1.93
CA ILE A 200 -9.68 13.26 -0.62
C ILE A 200 -9.68 14.65 0.05
N SER A 201 -10.79 15.05 0.66
CA SER A 201 -10.93 16.32 1.35
C SER A 201 -11.79 16.18 2.61
N LYS A 202 -11.28 16.70 3.74
CA LYS A 202 -12.07 16.95 4.96
C LYS A 202 -12.76 18.28 4.83
N VAL A 203 -14.08 18.30 4.99
CA VAL A 203 -14.90 19.51 4.85
C VAL A 203 -15.75 19.73 6.08
N SER A 204 -16.00 21.00 6.41
CA SER A 204 -16.66 21.40 7.66
C SER A 204 -18.00 22.11 7.45
N ASN A 205 -18.43 22.29 6.19
CA ASN A 205 -19.71 22.93 5.85
C ASN A 205 -20.13 22.64 4.39
N ASP A 206 -21.39 22.96 4.07
CA ASP A 206 -21.99 22.70 2.76
C ASP A 206 -21.24 23.38 1.58
N LYS A 207 -20.65 24.56 1.81
CA LYS A 207 -19.93 25.28 0.75
C LYS A 207 -18.64 24.54 0.37
N GLU A 208 -17.88 24.10 1.37
CA GLU A 208 -16.69 23.27 1.18
C GLU A 208 -17.06 21.92 0.56
N LEU A 209 -18.19 21.34 0.96
CA LEU A 209 -18.66 20.05 0.46
C LEU A 209 -18.86 20.06 -1.07
N VAL A 210 -19.50 21.09 -1.63
CA VAL A 210 -19.69 21.21 -3.10
C VAL A 210 -18.35 21.34 -3.83
N VAL A 211 -17.40 22.12 -3.28
CA VAL A 211 -16.06 22.29 -3.87
C VAL A 211 -15.28 20.98 -3.85
N ALA A 212 -15.30 20.26 -2.72
CA ALA A 212 -14.65 18.96 -2.58
C ALA A 212 -15.29 17.91 -3.50
N ALA A 213 -16.62 17.89 -3.64
CA ALA A 213 -17.32 17.04 -4.58
C ALA A 213 -16.90 17.32 -6.03
N GLN A 214 -16.73 18.59 -6.41
CA GLN A 214 -16.25 18.93 -7.75
C GLN A 214 -14.81 18.45 -7.98
N LYS A 215 -13.94 18.58 -6.98
CA LYS A 215 -12.56 18.05 -7.01
C LYS A 215 -12.55 16.52 -7.19
N ALA A 216 -13.33 15.80 -6.38
CA ALA A 216 -13.43 14.34 -6.45
C ALA A 216 -14.02 13.86 -7.78
N SER A 217 -15.12 14.47 -8.23
CA SER A 217 -15.81 14.15 -9.48
C SER A 217 -14.93 14.36 -10.72
N ASN A 218 -14.00 15.34 -10.67
CA ASN A 218 -13.08 15.61 -11.77
C ASN A 218 -11.85 14.69 -11.81
N ARG A 219 -11.58 13.89 -10.76
CA ARG A 219 -10.35 13.08 -10.63
C ARG A 219 -10.09 12.21 -11.85
N HIS A 220 -11.14 11.60 -12.40
CA HIS A 220 -11.05 10.64 -13.52
C HIS A 220 -11.68 11.13 -14.81
N ALA A 221 -11.96 12.44 -14.94
CA ALA A 221 -12.58 13.00 -16.15
C ALA A 221 -11.79 12.70 -17.44
N ASN A 222 -10.46 12.63 -17.33
CA ASN A 222 -9.53 12.35 -18.43
C ASN A 222 -8.92 10.92 -18.38
N SER A 223 -9.36 10.08 -17.44
CA SER A 223 -8.88 8.69 -17.26
C SER A 223 -9.48 7.77 -18.34
N PRO A 224 -8.82 6.64 -18.70
CA PRO A 224 -9.46 5.56 -19.45
C PRO A 224 -10.72 5.00 -18.77
N GLN A 225 -10.78 5.05 -17.43
CA GLN A 225 -11.94 4.68 -16.61
C GLN A 225 -12.66 5.96 -16.15
N ARG A 226 -13.38 6.62 -17.07
CA ARG A 226 -14.09 7.85 -16.73
C ARG A 226 -15.18 7.58 -15.71
N ARG A 227 -15.05 8.21 -14.55
CA ARG A 227 -15.99 8.15 -13.42
C ARG A 227 -16.06 9.53 -12.78
N ALA A 228 -17.26 9.93 -12.41
CA ALA A 228 -17.58 11.24 -11.83
C ALA A 228 -18.26 11.12 -10.46
N ASP A 229 -18.49 9.88 -10.01
CA ASP A 229 -19.13 9.57 -8.76
C ASP A 229 -18.14 9.61 -7.60
N PHE A 230 -18.67 9.99 -6.45
CA PHE A 230 -17.90 10.20 -5.23
C PHE A 230 -18.71 9.76 -4.01
N LEU A 231 -17.98 9.52 -2.93
CA LEU A 231 -18.48 9.07 -1.66
C LEU A 231 -18.26 10.18 -0.62
N ILE A 232 -19.31 10.46 0.16
CA ILE A 232 -19.28 11.31 1.36
C ILE A 232 -19.39 10.39 2.56
N GLU A 233 -18.46 10.49 3.51
CA GLU A 233 -18.43 9.71 4.74
C GLU A 233 -18.19 10.62 5.94
N ARG A 234 -18.65 10.23 7.13
CA ARG A 234 -18.23 10.90 8.36
C ARG A 234 -16.70 10.86 8.51
N TYR A 235 -16.11 11.95 8.99
CA TYR A 235 -14.72 11.89 9.46
C TYR A 235 -14.66 11.06 10.74
N VAL A 236 -13.72 10.11 10.79
CA VAL A 236 -13.49 9.27 11.97
C VAL A 236 -12.26 9.80 12.69
N ASP A 237 -12.48 10.33 13.88
CA ASP A 237 -11.41 10.75 14.77
C ASP A 237 -10.92 9.55 15.58
N GLY A 238 -9.68 9.15 15.33
CA GLY A 238 -9.08 7.94 15.88
C GLY A 238 -7.80 7.59 15.12
N PRO A 239 -6.93 6.74 15.70
CA PRO A 239 -5.72 6.30 15.02
C PRO A 239 -6.07 5.53 13.75
N GLU A 240 -5.36 5.88 12.67
CA GLU A 240 -5.36 5.14 11.40
C GLU A 240 -4.30 4.05 11.41
N VAL A 241 -4.61 2.95 10.76
CA VAL A 241 -3.71 1.81 10.61
C VAL A 241 -3.78 1.23 9.22
N ASP A 242 -2.62 0.84 8.72
CA ASP A 242 -2.52 -0.13 7.63
C ASP A 242 -2.58 -1.53 8.21
N ILE A 243 -3.44 -2.36 7.65
CA ILE A 243 -3.51 -3.79 7.96
C ILE A 243 -3.38 -4.61 6.68
N ASN A 244 -2.29 -5.37 6.62
CA ASN A 244 -1.97 -6.21 5.49
C ASN A 244 -2.29 -7.67 5.81
N PHE A 245 -2.87 -8.39 4.85
CA PHE A 245 -3.30 -9.79 5.00
C PHE A 245 -2.75 -10.70 3.90
N ALA A 246 -2.51 -11.95 4.28
CA ALA A 246 -2.42 -13.11 3.41
C ALA A 246 -3.51 -14.11 3.81
N LEU A 247 -4.39 -14.47 2.88
CA LEU A 247 -5.48 -15.41 3.09
C LEU A 247 -5.29 -16.70 2.29
N GLN A 248 -5.65 -17.81 2.93
CA GLN A 248 -5.82 -19.10 2.29
C GLN A 248 -7.07 -19.81 2.82
N ASP A 249 -7.94 -20.28 1.92
CA ASP A 249 -9.17 -21.02 2.23
C ASP A 249 -10.05 -20.31 3.26
N GLY A 250 -10.15 -18.98 3.13
CA GLY A 250 -10.90 -18.10 4.01
C GLY A 250 -10.24 -17.82 5.36
N LYS A 251 -9.04 -18.36 5.61
CA LYS A 251 -8.29 -18.17 6.87
C LYS A 251 -7.14 -17.20 6.67
N VAL A 252 -6.89 -16.39 7.69
CA VAL A 252 -5.69 -15.56 7.78
C VAL A 252 -4.49 -16.47 8.05
N VAL A 253 -3.59 -16.59 7.08
CA VAL A 253 -2.31 -17.33 7.26
C VAL A 253 -1.18 -16.40 7.69
N PHE A 254 -1.30 -15.12 7.40
CA PHE A 254 -0.47 -14.06 7.95
C PHE A 254 -1.24 -12.74 7.92
N TYR A 255 -0.99 -11.90 8.91
CA TYR A 255 -1.38 -10.50 8.89
C TYR A 255 -0.40 -9.70 9.72
N GLU A 256 -0.30 -8.41 9.43
CA GLU A 256 0.40 -7.46 10.28
C GLU A 256 -0.31 -6.12 10.24
N VAL A 257 -0.07 -5.30 11.26
CA VAL A 257 -0.67 -3.98 11.40
C VAL A 257 0.46 -2.97 11.62
N ALA A 258 0.44 -1.90 10.84
CA ALA A 258 1.32 -0.75 10.98
C ALA A 258 0.50 0.44 11.50
N ASP A 259 1.15 1.31 12.26
CA ASP A 259 0.59 2.65 12.47
C ASP A 259 0.70 3.42 11.16
N ASP A 260 -0.40 4.03 10.73
CA ASP A 260 -0.41 5.01 9.63
C ASP A 260 -0.49 6.41 10.25
N TYR A 261 0.55 7.22 10.04
CA TYR A 261 0.69 8.49 10.74
C TYR A 261 -0.22 9.57 10.17
N PRO A 262 -0.80 10.41 11.06
CA PRO A 262 -1.66 11.52 10.68
C PRO A 262 -1.10 12.37 9.53
N SER A 263 -1.92 12.52 8.50
CA SER A 263 -1.64 13.33 7.33
C SER A 263 -1.88 14.82 7.61
N ARG A 264 -1.57 15.69 6.64
CA ARG A 264 -1.87 17.13 6.76
C ARG A 264 -3.36 17.40 6.99
N GLY A 265 -4.24 16.59 6.40
CA GLY A 265 -5.69 16.68 6.55
C GLY A 265 -6.21 16.35 7.95
N ASP A 266 -5.41 15.68 8.79
CA ASP A 266 -5.81 15.25 10.13
C ASP A 266 -5.62 16.32 11.20
N PHE A 267 -4.75 17.30 10.96
CA PHE A 267 -4.45 18.32 11.95
C PHE A 267 -5.69 19.20 12.26
N PRO A 268 -5.83 19.72 13.50
CA PRO A 268 -6.95 20.56 13.88
C PRO A 268 -7.06 21.87 13.08
N ASP A 269 -5.93 22.39 12.59
CA ASP A 269 -5.83 23.59 11.74
C ASP A 269 -5.94 23.29 10.24
N ALA A 270 -6.18 22.03 9.86
CA ALA A 270 -6.30 21.62 8.47
C ALA A 270 -7.50 22.26 7.77
N SER A 271 -7.33 22.53 6.49
CA SER A 271 -8.34 23.08 5.59
C SER A 271 -8.70 22.08 4.49
N ALA A 272 -9.76 22.35 3.71
CA ALA A 272 -10.19 21.46 2.63
C ALA A 272 -9.15 21.26 1.50
N VAL A 273 -8.10 22.10 1.46
CA VAL A 273 -6.98 21.97 0.51
C VAL A 273 -5.88 21.04 1.00
N ASP A 274 -5.79 20.78 2.31
CA ASP A 274 -4.83 19.84 2.87
C ASP A 274 -5.21 18.41 2.46
N ASN A 275 -4.19 17.61 2.13
CA ASN A 275 -4.36 16.28 1.59
C ASN A 275 -4.18 15.19 2.67
N PHE A 276 -4.57 13.97 2.29
CA PHE A 276 -4.41 12.77 3.10
C PHE A 276 -3.25 11.91 2.56
N GLN A 277 -2.20 12.55 2.04
CA GLN A 277 -1.04 11.81 1.55
C GLN A 277 -0.28 11.19 2.72
N GLU A 278 0.15 9.95 2.50
CA GLU A 278 0.98 9.16 3.41
C GLU A 278 2.20 9.96 3.88
N THR A 279 2.49 9.89 5.18
CA THR A 279 3.63 10.60 5.77
C THR A 279 4.67 9.64 6.33
N ALA A 280 4.24 8.67 7.13
CA ALA A 280 5.09 7.67 7.72
C ALA A 280 4.28 6.48 8.22
N ASN A 281 4.86 5.29 8.15
CA ASN A 281 4.32 4.10 8.80
C ASN A 281 5.29 3.61 9.88
N LEU A 282 4.76 3.06 10.97
CA LEU A 282 5.58 2.46 12.03
C LEU A 282 5.15 1.01 12.32
N LEU A 283 6.11 0.10 12.16
CA LEU A 283 5.92 -1.33 12.33
C LEU A 283 6.76 -1.84 13.51
N PRO A 284 6.23 -2.75 14.36
CA PRO A 284 4.82 -3.10 14.50
C PRO A 284 3.99 -1.95 15.11
N CYS A 285 2.68 -1.94 14.84
CA CYS A 285 1.71 -1.01 15.41
C CYS A 285 1.72 -0.97 16.94
N GLY A 286 1.51 0.22 17.51
CA GLY A 286 1.51 0.45 18.96
C GLY A 286 0.18 0.24 19.68
N LEU A 287 -0.89 -0.14 18.97
CA LEU A 287 -2.22 -0.37 19.56
C LEU A 287 -2.23 -1.56 20.54
N PRO A 288 -3.11 -1.55 21.56
CA PRO A 288 -3.31 -2.70 22.44
C PRO A 288 -3.79 -3.94 21.67
N GLU A 289 -3.40 -5.13 22.15
CA GLU A 289 -3.76 -6.42 21.51
C GLU A 289 -5.26 -6.58 21.26
N SER A 290 -6.12 -6.05 22.13
CA SER A 290 -7.58 -6.09 21.96
C SER A 290 -8.06 -5.28 20.76
N GLU A 291 -7.45 -4.12 20.48
CA GLU A 291 -7.79 -3.30 19.32
C GLU A 291 -7.17 -3.87 18.05
N LEU A 292 -5.94 -4.40 18.11
CA LEU A 292 -5.33 -5.15 17.01
C LEU A 292 -6.19 -6.35 16.58
N ALA A 293 -6.70 -7.12 17.55
CA ALA A 293 -7.60 -8.23 17.28
C ALA A 293 -8.93 -7.77 16.68
N LEU A 294 -9.48 -6.64 17.17
CA LEU A 294 -10.70 -6.04 16.64
C LEU A 294 -10.53 -5.62 15.18
N VAL A 295 -9.43 -4.94 14.84
CA VAL A 295 -9.10 -4.54 13.46
C VAL A 295 -8.96 -5.78 12.58
N ARG A 296 -8.15 -6.76 13.02
CA ARG A 296 -7.97 -8.03 12.29
C ARG A 296 -9.29 -8.69 11.95
N ASP A 297 -10.13 -8.91 12.96
CA ASP A 297 -11.37 -9.67 12.79
C ASP A 297 -12.38 -8.89 11.94
N HIS A 298 -12.51 -7.58 12.15
CA HIS A 298 -13.42 -6.75 11.37
C HIS A 298 -13.04 -6.77 9.87
N VAL A 299 -11.78 -6.44 9.55
CA VAL A 299 -11.32 -6.32 8.16
C VAL A 299 -11.29 -7.70 7.48
N HIS A 300 -10.90 -8.76 8.19
CA HIS A 300 -11.00 -10.13 7.67
C HIS A 300 -12.43 -10.48 7.26
N GLN A 301 -13.43 -10.15 8.08
CA GLN A 301 -14.83 -10.38 7.73
C GLN A 301 -15.27 -9.51 6.53
N SER A 302 -14.76 -8.28 6.39
CA SER A 302 -15.02 -7.43 5.21
C SER A 302 -14.46 -8.07 3.93
N ILE A 303 -13.22 -8.58 3.96
CA ILE A 303 -12.60 -9.32 2.85
C ILE A 303 -13.45 -10.54 2.45
N LEU A 304 -13.93 -11.32 3.43
CA LEU A 304 -14.79 -12.48 3.18
C LEU A 304 -16.15 -12.08 2.56
N ARG A 305 -16.78 -10.98 3.03
CA ARG A 305 -18.05 -10.48 2.49
C ARG A 305 -17.97 -10.10 1.01
N MET A 306 -16.81 -9.62 0.56
CA MET A 306 -16.56 -9.31 -0.85
C MET A 306 -16.45 -10.57 -1.74
N GLY A 307 -16.23 -11.75 -1.14
CA GLY A 307 -16.08 -13.02 -1.85
C GLY A 307 -14.63 -13.51 -1.98
N PHE A 308 -13.67 -12.86 -1.31
CA PHE A 308 -12.29 -13.33 -1.30
C PHE A 308 -12.08 -14.41 -0.24
N VAL A 309 -11.51 -15.54 -0.66
CA VAL A 309 -11.07 -16.62 0.25
C VAL A 309 -9.56 -16.89 0.18
N ASN A 310 -8.91 -16.39 -0.86
CA ASN A 310 -7.47 -16.49 -1.06
C ASN A 310 -6.96 -15.16 -1.60
N GLY A 311 -5.71 -14.79 -1.29
CA GLY A 311 -5.05 -13.62 -1.87
C GLY A 311 -4.28 -12.80 -0.84
N THR A 312 -3.65 -11.73 -1.32
CA THR A 312 -3.00 -10.74 -0.46
C THR A 312 -3.80 -9.44 -0.51
N PHE A 313 -3.87 -8.74 0.62
CA PHE A 313 -4.70 -7.54 0.77
C PHE A 313 -3.93 -6.50 1.55
N HIS A 314 -4.04 -5.26 1.11
CA HIS A 314 -3.66 -4.08 1.86
C HIS A 314 -4.93 -3.30 2.16
N CYS A 315 -5.15 -2.95 3.42
CA CYS A 315 -6.38 -2.35 3.88
C CYS A 315 -6.07 -1.23 4.85
N GLU A 316 -6.84 -0.16 4.78
CA GLU A 316 -6.71 1.02 5.64
C GLU A 316 -7.97 1.11 6.51
N ALA A 317 -7.80 1.38 7.80
CA ALA A 317 -8.91 1.56 8.72
C ALA A 317 -8.58 2.52 9.85
N ARG A 318 -9.61 3.18 10.38
CA ARG A 318 -9.52 3.95 11.62
C ARG A 318 -10.24 3.26 12.76
N ILE A 319 -9.71 3.44 13.96
CA ILE A 319 -10.33 2.94 15.20
C ILE A 319 -11.06 4.09 15.88
N GLU A 320 -12.37 4.17 15.65
CA GLU A 320 -13.26 5.07 16.36
C GLU A 320 -13.32 4.72 17.85
N ASN A 321 -13.29 5.72 18.73
CA ASN A 321 -13.28 5.54 20.20
C ASN A 321 -12.12 4.67 20.71
N SER A 322 -10.98 4.64 20.00
CA SER A 322 -9.77 3.98 20.46
C SER A 322 -9.34 4.44 21.85
N SER A 323 -8.73 3.53 22.61
CA SER A 323 -8.01 3.87 23.85
C SER A 323 -6.72 4.63 23.59
N MET A 324 -6.30 4.74 22.34
CA MET A 324 -5.05 5.36 21.92
C MET A 324 -5.29 6.54 20.99
N ALA A 325 -4.33 7.46 20.96
CA ALA A 325 -4.27 8.53 19.97
C ALA A 325 -2.81 8.82 19.62
N PHE A 326 -2.56 9.33 18.42
CA PHE A 326 -1.25 9.83 18.02
C PHE A 326 -0.93 11.17 18.69
N GLU A 327 0.31 11.35 19.15
CA GLU A 327 0.79 12.66 19.59
C GLU A 327 1.06 13.56 18.38
N LEU A 328 0.21 14.57 18.18
CA LEU A 328 0.27 15.52 17.05
C LEU A 328 1.15 16.77 17.33
N LYS A 329 1.87 16.83 18.45
CA LYS A 329 2.61 18.05 18.83
C LYS A 329 3.81 18.30 17.91
N ASP A 330 3.97 19.56 17.52
CA ASP A 330 5.09 20.08 16.72
C ASP A 330 5.31 19.37 15.37
N ARG A 331 4.30 18.66 14.84
CA ARG A 331 4.36 17.86 13.60
C ARG A 331 5.52 16.85 13.58
N ARG A 332 5.95 16.41 14.76
CA ARG A 332 6.96 15.36 14.95
C ARG A 332 6.28 14.00 14.98
N LEU A 333 7.03 12.96 14.65
CA LEU A 333 6.56 11.58 14.79
C LEU A 333 6.55 11.22 16.28
N GLY A 334 5.41 11.42 16.93
CA GLY A 334 5.14 11.00 18.31
C GLY A 334 4.67 9.54 18.39
N ASP A 335 4.72 8.92 19.57
CA ASP A 335 4.16 7.58 19.75
C ASP A 335 2.63 7.64 20.00
N LEU A 336 1.96 6.50 19.94
CA LEU A 336 0.59 6.35 20.45
C LEU A 336 0.60 6.52 21.97
N TYR A 337 -0.34 7.28 22.51
CA TYR A 337 -0.54 7.46 23.95
C TYR A 337 -1.98 7.11 24.37
N SER A 338 -2.13 6.63 25.60
CA SER A 338 -3.45 6.29 26.15
C SER A 338 -4.29 7.55 26.35
N THR A 339 -5.51 7.53 25.84
CA THR A 339 -6.51 8.56 26.10
C THR A 339 -7.22 8.25 27.44
N GLU A 340 -7.41 9.25 28.30
CA GLU A 340 -8.05 9.05 29.61
C GLU A 340 -9.57 8.84 29.54
N LYS A 341 -10.18 8.97 28.35
CA LYS A 341 -11.63 8.98 28.16
C LYS A 341 -12.07 8.09 27.00
N GLN A 342 -12.53 6.89 27.32
CA GLN A 342 -13.38 6.10 26.44
C GLN A 342 -14.84 6.27 26.86
N ASN A 343 -15.60 7.05 26.09
CA ASN A 343 -17.05 7.20 26.33
C ASN A 343 -17.87 6.06 25.69
N ALA A 344 -17.24 5.27 24.82
CA ALA A 344 -17.83 4.15 24.08
C ALA A 344 -16.72 3.12 23.76
N PRO A 345 -17.08 1.84 23.48
CA PRO A 345 -16.09 0.84 23.09
C PRO A 345 -15.47 1.16 21.71
N PRO A 346 -14.20 0.77 21.46
CA PRO A 346 -13.56 0.91 20.17
C PRO A 346 -14.36 0.25 19.05
N LYS A 347 -14.40 0.89 17.88
CA LYS A 347 -15.05 0.38 16.67
C LYS A 347 -14.16 0.63 15.47
N VAL A 348 -14.08 -0.36 14.58
CA VAL A 348 -13.31 -0.24 13.34
C VAL A 348 -14.18 0.42 12.27
N TYR A 349 -13.61 1.40 11.58
CA TYR A 349 -14.16 2.01 10.39
C TYR A 349 -13.20 1.78 9.23
N LEU A 350 -13.54 0.80 8.38
CA LEU A 350 -12.78 0.47 7.17
C LEU A 350 -12.81 1.65 6.19
N HIS A 351 -11.65 2.09 5.68
CA HIS A 351 -11.54 3.14 4.67
C HIS A 351 -11.49 2.58 3.25
N GLU A 352 -10.66 1.56 3.04
CA GLU A 352 -10.51 0.87 1.77
C GLU A 352 -9.88 -0.53 1.90
N ILE A 353 -10.10 -1.36 0.87
CA ILE A 353 -9.45 -2.66 0.69
C ILE A 353 -8.86 -2.69 -0.72
N ASN A 354 -7.54 -2.73 -0.80
CA ASN A 354 -6.80 -3.00 -2.02
C ASN A 354 -6.48 -4.51 -2.08
N ALA A 355 -7.10 -5.23 -3.01
CA ALA A 355 -6.96 -6.69 -3.15
C ALA A 355 -5.65 -7.09 -3.86
N ARG A 356 -4.53 -6.61 -3.32
CA ARG A 356 -3.15 -6.81 -3.78
C ARG A 356 -2.19 -6.58 -2.60
N PRO A 357 -0.88 -6.87 -2.75
CA PRO A 357 0.13 -6.36 -1.83
C PRO A 357 0.05 -4.84 -1.66
N ALA A 358 0.46 -4.37 -0.50
CA ALA A 358 0.68 -2.95 -0.22
C ALA A 358 1.66 -2.31 -1.22
N GLY A 359 1.80 -0.99 -1.15
CA GLY A 359 2.84 -0.27 -1.89
C GLY A 359 4.22 -0.93 -1.73
N TYR A 360 5.13 -0.72 -2.69
CA TYR A 360 6.45 -1.35 -2.65
C TYR A 360 7.16 -1.08 -1.31
N LEU A 361 7.03 0.15 -0.80
CA LEU A 361 7.67 0.62 0.42
C LEU A 361 7.20 -0.16 1.65
N GLU A 362 5.90 -0.20 1.90
CA GLU A 362 5.29 -0.94 3.01
C GLU A 362 5.50 -2.45 2.89
N SER A 363 5.45 -3.01 1.67
CA SER A 363 5.74 -4.42 1.45
C SER A 363 7.18 -4.77 1.80
N VAL A 364 8.13 -3.90 1.47
CA VAL A 364 9.54 -4.04 1.88
C VAL A 364 9.67 -3.88 3.40
N ALA A 365 9.00 -2.90 4.00
CA ALA A 365 8.98 -2.70 5.45
C ALA A 365 8.44 -3.94 6.18
N THR A 366 7.37 -4.55 5.67
CA THR A 366 6.83 -5.82 6.19
C THR A 366 7.85 -6.95 6.07
N ASN A 367 8.50 -7.11 4.92
CA ASN A 367 9.51 -8.14 4.72
C ASN A 367 10.70 -7.97 5.68
N LEU A 368 11.21 -6.75 5.84
CA LEU A 368 12.31 -6.45 6.75
C LEU A 368 11.94 -6.68 8.23
N THR A 369 10.69 -6.41 8.59
CA THR A 369 10.19 -6.52 9.96
C THR A 369 9.82 -7.96 10.30
N TRP A 370 9.04 -8.63 9.45
CA TRP A 370 8.38 -9.91 9.72
C TRP A 370 8.91 -11.08 8.88
N GLY A 371 9.67 -10.83 7.83
CA GLY A 371 10.19 -11.87 6.93
C GLY A 371 9.21 -12.36 5.87
N VAL A 372 8.02 -11.76 5.79
CA VAL A 372 7.00 -12.12 4.80
C VAL A 372 7.07 -11.19 3.61
N ASP A 373 7.33 -11.75 2.43
CA ASP A 373 7.36 -11.02 1.17
C ASP A 373 6.00 -11.14 0.46
N TYR A 374 5.17 -10.10 0.56
CA TYR A 374 3.84 -10.08 -0.06
C TYR A 374 3.88 -10.20 -1.59
N TYR A 375 4.95 -9.76 -2.26
CA TYR A 375 5.07 -9.95 -3.71
C TYR A 375 5.40 -11.40 -4.04
N ALA A 376 6.28 -12.05 -3.27
CA ALA A 376 6.51 -13.49 -3.39
C ALA A 376 5.21 -14.29 -3.20
N LEU A 377 4.39 -13.92 -2.21
CA LEU A 377 3.07 -14.48 -1.99
C LEU A 377 2.14 -14.26 -3.18
N GLN A 378 2.05 -13.03 -3.70
CA GLN A 378 1.22 -12.71 -4.87
C GLN A 378 1.66 -13.49 -6.12
N LEU A 379 2.96 -13.66 -6.33
CA LEU A 379 3.51 -14.42 -7.45
C LEU A 379 3.11 -15.90 -7.41
N VAL A 380 3.27 -16.57 -6.26
CA VAL A 380 2.91 -18.00 -6.13
C VAL A 380 1.39 -18.19 -6.08
N PHE A 381 0.66 -17.24 -5.51
CA PHE A 381 -0.80 -17.20 -5.53
C PHE A 381 -1.36 -17.17 -6.95
N SER A 382 -0.80 -16.31 -7.81
CA SER A 382 -1.21 -16.16 -9.21
C SER A 382 -0.93 -17.40 -10.06
N LEU A 383 -0.14 -18.35 -9.53
CA LEU A 383 0.13 -19.66 -10.12
C LEU A 383 -0.67 -20.79 -9.46
N GLY A 384 -1.55 -20.48 -8.51
CA GLY A 384 -2.31 -21.46 -7.72
C GLY A 384 -1.43 -22.34 -6.82
N ASP A 385 -0.21 -21.91 -6.50
CA ASP A 385 0.75 -22.68 -5.70
C ASP A 385 0.54 -22.44 -4.20
N MET A 386 -0.58 -22.93 -3.68
CA MET A 386 -0.98 -22.69 -2.29
C MET A 386 -0.09 -23.41 -1.27
N SER A 387 0.65 -24.44 -1.68
CA SER A 387 1.64 -25.07 -0.80
C SER A 387 2.80 -24.14 -0.51
N ARG A 388 3.39 -23.51 -1.55
CA ARG A 388 4.46 -22.53 -1.33
C ARG A 388 3.91 -21.23 -0.73
N TYR A 389 2.69 -20.83 -1.08
CA TYR A 389 2.01 -19.69 -0.46
C TYR A 389 1.98 -19.84 1.07
N SER A 390 1.50 -20.97 1.58
CA SER A 390 1.45 -21.25 3.02
C SER A 390 2.83 -21.26 3.69
N SER A 391 3.85 -21.86 3.05
CA SER A 391 5.20 -21.87 3.62
C SER A 391 5.83 -20.47 3.66
N LEU A 392 5.56 -19.64 2.64
CA LEU A 392 6.14 -18.29 2.52
C LEU A 392 5.39 -17.26 3.35
N SER A 393 4.19 -17.56 3.84
CA SER A 393 3.44 -16.68 4.74
C SER A 393 3.88 -16.81 6.20
N GLU A 394 4.76 -17.76 6.54
CA GLU A 394 5.25 -17.88 7.92
C GLU A 394 6.20 -16.70 8.25
N PRO A 395 5.89 -15.89 9.27
CA PRO A 395 6.80 -14.82 9.68
C PRO A 395 8.00 -15.39 10.45
N PHE A 396 8.94 -14.50 10.78
CA PHE A 396 10.03 -14.79 11.69
C PHE A 396 9.49 -15.37 13.01
N ARG A 397 10.10 -16.48 13.44
CA ARG A 397 9.60 -17.31 14.56
C ARG A 397 9.58 -16.59 15.91
N ASN A 398 10.47 -15.63 16.08
CA ASN A 398 10.62 -14.84 17.31
C ASN A 398 9.84 -13.52 17.25
N GLY A 399 8.97 -13.34 16.24
CA GLY A 399 8.25 -12.09 16.00
C GLY A 399 9.08 -11.08 15.21
N PRO A 400 8.74 -9.78 15.28
CA PRO A 400 9.36 -8.77 14.44
C PRO A 400 10.84 -8.60 14.79
N GLN A 401 11.69 -8.52 13.78
CA GLN A 401 13.13 -8.38 13.97
C GLN A 401 13.54 -6.96 14.41
N TRP A 402 12.73 -5.97 14.08
CA TRP A 402 12.96 -4.56 14.38
C TRP A 402 11.66 -3.84 14.68
N TYR A 403 11.79 -2.69 15.33
CA TYR A 403 10.88 -1.57 15.07
C TYR A 403 11.38 -0.85 13.82
N LEU A 404 10.49 -0.51 12.89
CA LEU A 404 10.82 0.12 11.61
C LEU A 404 9.88 1.30 11.36
N ALA A 405 10.44 2.51 11.23
CA ALA A 405 9.75 3.69 10.75
C ALA A 405 10.03 3.87 9.25
N LEU A 406 8.99 3.76 8.43
CA LEU A 406 9.02 4.12 7.03
C LEU A 406 8.67 5.60 6.91
N LEU A 407 9.54 6.40 6.30
CA LEU A 407 9.39 7.84 6.19
C LEU A 407 9.23 8.23 4.72
N LEU A 408 8.24 9.06 4.42
CA LEU A 408 8.11 9.74 3.13
C LEU A 408 8.44 11.22 3.32
N VAL A 409 9.48 11.68 2.64
CA VAL A 409 9.93 13.07 2.75
C VAL A 409 9.26 13.89 1.64
N PRO A 410 8.37 14.84 1.97
CA PRO A 410 7.64 15.62 0.96
C PRO A 410 8.53 16.66 0.28
N GLU A 411 8.06 17.21 -0.84
CA GLU A 411 8.65 18.41 -1.45
C GLU A 411 8.19 19.69 -0.74
N GLU A 412 9.11 20.43 -0.10
CA GLU A 412 8.75 21.68 0.60
C GLU A 412 8.91 22.94 -0.25
N GLY A 413 9.67 22.86 -1.36
CA GLY A 413 10.03 24.04 -2.17
C GLY A 413 9.95 23.77 -3.68
N VAL A 414 9.94 24.85 -4.45
CA VAL A 414 9.96 24.82 -5.93
C VAL A 414 11.34 25.26 -6.39
N GLY A 415 11.96 24.49 -7.29
CA GLY A 415 13.30 24.83 -7.79
C GLY A 415 13.98 23.65 -8.50
N VAL A 416 15.28 23.77 -8.73
CA VAL A 416 16.12 22.66 -9.21
C VAL A 416 17.01 22.20 -8.05
N MET A 417 17.01 20.89 -7.79
CA MET A 417 17.80 20.28 -6.74
C MET A 417 19.30 20.46 -7.02
N LYS A 418 20.07 21.03 -6.08
CA LYS A 418 21.54 21.07 -6.16
C LYS A 418 22.18 19.86 -5.50
N THR A 419 21.59 19.38 -4.42
CA THR A 419 22.16 18.28 -3.63
C THR A 419 22.14 16.98 -4.45
N PRO A 420 23.30 16.33 -4.70
CA PRO A 420 23.35 15.18 -5.60
C PRO A 420 22.51 13.98 -5.12
N ASP A 421 22.57 13.65 -3.84
CA ASP A 421 21.81 12.57 -3.22
C ASP A 421 21.65 12.86 -1.71
N THR A 422 20.47 13.33 -1.32
CA THR A 422 20.19 13.86 0.03
C THR A 422 20.24 12.80 1.12
N VAL A 423 19.73 11.59 0.86
CA VAL A 423 19.78 10.49 1.84
C VAL A 423 21.20 9.97 2.01
N LYS A 424 21.98 9.91 0.92
CA LYS A 424 23.38 9.49 1.00
C LYS A 424 24.21 10.48 1.81
N ASP A 425 24.06 11.78 1.55
CA ASP A 425 24.70 12.85 2.33
C ASP A 425 24.32 12.78 3.81
N LEU A 426 23.04 12.54 4.13
CA LEU A 426 22.57 12.35 5.50
C LEU A 426 23.33 11.22 6.22
N MET A 427 23.48 10.06 5.59
CA MET A 427 24.23 8.94 6.15
C MET A 427 25.74 9.21 6.24
N GLU A 428 26.30 10.07 5.38
CA GLU A 428 27.70 10.52 5.45
C GLU A 428 27.96 11.46 6.63
N ARG A 429 26.97 12.25 7.02
CA ARG A 429 27.07 13.16 8.17
C ARG A 429 26.80 12.49 9.52
N HIS A 430 26.04 11.38 9.54
CA HIS A 430 25.54 10.77 10.78
C HIS A 430 25.71 9.25 10.80
N ASP A 431 26.74 8.77 11.52
CA ASP A 431 27.05 7.34 11.63
C ASP A 431 25.92 6.52 12.26
N ASP A 432 25.22 7.06 13.27
CA ASP A 432 24.08 6.39 13.90
C ASP A 432 22.90 6.22 12.93
N LEU A 433 22.66 7.19 12.05
CA LEU A 433 21.65 7.08 11.00
C LEU A 433 22.09 6.12 9.89
N ARG A 434 23.37 6.10 9.53
CA ARG A 434 23.91 5.11 8.58
C ARG A 434 23.69 3.68 9.06
N GLU A 435 23.84 3.41 10.35
CA GLU A 435 23.57 2.08 10.93
C GLU A 435 22.08 1.76 11.01
N ALA A 436 21.24 2.78 11.18
CA ALA A 436 19.79 2.61 11.35
C ALA A 436 18.99 2.62 10.04
N ILE A 437 19.50 3.22 8.97
CA ILE A 437 18.83 3.26 7.66
C ILE A 437 19.17 1.98 6.90
N VAL A 438 18.17 1.13 6.66
CA VAL A 438 18.34 -0.20 6.05
C VAL A 438 17.76 -0.31 4.64
N ASP A 439 16.89 0.61 4.25
CA ASP A 439 16.35 0.73 2.91
C ASP A 439 15.99 2.19 2.63
N TYR A 440 16.25 2.68 1.42
CA TYR A 440 15.89 4.04 1.01
C TYR A 440 15.95 4.19 -0.51
N ASN A 441 15.23 5.19 -1.02
CA ASN A 441 15.43 5.72 -2.36
C ASN A 441 15.34 7.24 -2.35
N THR A 442 16.34 7.90 -2.91
CA THR A 442 16.32 9.34 -3.20
C THR A 442 15.71 9.52 -4.59
N ALA A 443 14.44 9.88 -4.64
CA ALA A 443 13.66 10.01 -5.87
C ALA A 443 14.01 11.29 -6.66
N ILE A 444 14.34 12.38 -5.96
CA ILE A 444 14.75 13.66 -6.55
C ILE A 444 16.21 13.94 -6.20
N LYS A 445 17.07 14.03 -7.22
CA LYS A 445 18.52 14.17 -7.12
C LYS A 445 19.01 15.45 -7.79
N GLY A 446 20.29 15.74 -7.66
CA GLY A 446 20.91 16.93 -8.25
C GLY A 446 20.59 17.08 -9.75
N GLY A 447 19.99 18.20 -10.13
CA GLY A 447 19.51 18.52 -11.48
C GLY A 447 18.01 18.28 -11.69
N ASP A 448 17.35 17.53 -10.81
CA ASP A 448 15.91 17.27 -10.91
C ASP A 448 15.10 18.48 -10.44
N ARG A 449 13.90 18.64 -11.01
CA ARG A 449 13.00 19.75 -10.70
C ARG A 449 12.01 19.36 -9.62
N LEU A 450 11.84 20.26 -8.64
CA LEU A 450 10.79 20.20 -7.63
C LEU A 450 9.62 21.09 -8.03
N PHE A 451 8.42 20.61 -7.78
CA PHE A 451 7.15 21.30 -7.99
C PHE A 451 6.52 21.80 -6.68
N GLY A 452 7.12 21.44 -5.54
CA GLY A 452 6.74 21.91 -4.22
C GLY A 452 5.43 21.29 -3.71
N PRO A 453 4.87 21.81 -2.60
CA PRO A 453 3.77 21.17 -1.89
C PRO A 453 2.43 21.20 -2.64
N SER A 454 2.33 21.92 -3.76
CA SER A 454 1.15 21.96 -4.62
C SER A 454 1.25 21.04 -5.84
N ALA A 455 2.23 20.13 -5.88
CA ALA A 455 2.32 19.11 -6.92
C ALA A 455 1.00 18.31 -7.00
N SER A 456 0.52 18.07 -8.22
CA SER A 456 -0.79 17.42 -8.45
C SER A 456 -0.76 15.89 -8.30
N GLU A 457 0.42 15.28 -8.20
CA GLU A 457 0.64 13.85 -8.00
C GLU A 457 1.40 13.64 -6.68
N LEU A 458 1.32 12.42 -6.11
CA LEU A 458 2.16 12.02 -4.97
C LEU A 458 3.64 12.21 -5.32
N SER A 459 4.26 13.24 -4.75
CA SER A 459 5.65 13.57 -5.01
C SER A 459 6.42 13.64 -3.70
N TYR A 460 7.45 12.81 -3.58
CA TYR A 460 8.33 12.73 -2.42
C TYR A 460 9.78 12.87 -2.88
N LEU A 461 10.60 13.57 -2.10
CA LEU A 461 12.03 13.70 -2.32
C LEU A 461 12.74 12.36 -2.14
N ALA A 462 12.34 11.63 -1.10
CA ALA A 462 12.89 10.33 -0.74
C ALA A 462 11.90 9.53 0.08
N TYR A 463 12.08 8.21 0.08
CA TYR A 463 11.59 7.37 1.16
C TYR A 463 12.77 6.78 1.94
N ILE A 464 12.60 6.58 3.24
CA ILE A 464 13.66 6.08 4.13
C ILE A 464 13.07 5.13 5.17
N SER A 465 13.60 3.91 5.27
CA SER A 465 13.28 2.94 6.32
C SER A 465 14.34 2.99 7.42
N VAL A 466 13.96 3.49 8.60
CA VAL A 466 14.81 3.61 9.79
C VAL A 466 14.43 2.52 10.79
N VAL A 467 15.41 1.77 11.32
CA VAL A 467 15.15 0.65 12.24
C VAL A 467 15.81 0.79 13.61
N SER A 468 15.24 0.11 14.61
CA SER A 468 15.87 -0.13 15.90
C SER A 468 15.51 -1.50 16.47
N LYS A 469 16.51 -2.23 16.97
CA LYS A 469 16.29 -3.46 17.75
C LYS A 469 16.06 -3.20 19.24
N LYS A 470 16.31 -1.97 19.72
CA LYS A 470 16.31 -1.65 21.16
C LYS A 470 14.91 -1.44 21.69
N SER A 471 14.15 -0.55 21.04
CA SER A 471 12.78 -0.20 21.41
C SER A 471 12.13 0.67 20.33
N ARG A 472 10.80 0.70 20.36
CA ARG A 472 9.97 1.62 19.57
C ARG A 472 10.36 3.08 19.77
N LYS A 473 10.56 3.49 21.01
CA LYS A 473 11.01 4.84 21.38
C LYS A 473 12.33 5.24 20.73
N GLU A 474 13.30 4.32 20.66
CA GLU A 474 14.57 4.58 20.00
C GLU A 474 14.41 4.69 18.48
N CYS A 475 13.54 3.86 17.88
CA CYS A 475 13.20 3.96 16.46
C CYS A 475 12.62 5.34 16.13
N LEU A 476 11.63 5.80 16.90
CA LEU A 476 11.03 7.13 16.76
C LEU A 476 12.05 8.26 16.95
N ARG A 477 12.98 8.13 17.90
CA ARG A 477 14.05 9.11 18.09
C ARG A 477 14.94 9.21 16.85
N LEU A 478 15.34 8.08 16.27
CA LEU A 478 16.17 8.03 15.06
C LEU A 478 15.38 8.54 13.84
N ALA A 479 14.11 8.19 13.72
CA ALA A 479 13.23 8.67 12.65
C ALA A 479 13.05 10.20 12.69
N ASN A 480 12.77 10.78 13.86
CA ASN A 480 12.71 12.23 14.01
C ASN A 480 14.05 12.89 13.71
N LYS A 481 15.18 12.31 14.17
CA LYS A 481 16.51 12.81 13.81
C LYS A 481 16.74 12.79 12.30
N THR A 482 16.32 11.73 11.61
CA THR A 482 16.39 11.62 10.14
C THR A 482 15.66 12.78 9.47
N LEU A 483 14.43 13.08 9.86
CA LEU A 483 13.66 14.21 9.31
C LEU A 483 14.29 15.55 9.66
N GLU A 484 14.72 15.74 10.92
CA GLU A 484 15.34 16.96 11.40
C GLU A 484 16.68 17.27 10.72
N GLU A 485 17.45 16.26 10.34
CA GLU A 485 18.78 16.37 9.72
C GLU A 485 18.74 16.25 8.20
N PHE A 486 17.57 16.00 7.62
CA PHE A 486 17.35 16.01 6.18
C PHE A 486 17.51 17.45 5.67
N ARG A 487 18.52 17.66 4.82
CA ARG A 487 18.88 18.97 4.30
C ARG A 487 19.14 18.86 2.80
N TYR A 488 18.65 19.84 2.07
CA TYR A 488 18.87 19.95 0.63
C TYR A 488 18.94 21.41 0.22
N GLU A 489 19.58 21.66 -0.91
CA GLU A 489 19.73 22.99 -1.49
C GLU A 489 19.01 23.06 -2.83
N LEU A 490 18.34 24.18 -3.08
CA LEU A 490 17.72 24.50 -4.38
C LEU A 490 18.47 25.63 -5.08
N GLU A 491 18.35 25.67 -6.41
CA GLU A 491 18.70 26.83 -7.24
C GLU A 491 17.80 28.04 -7.01
#